data_AF-A0A660M7P3-F1
#
_entry.id   AF-A0A660M7P3-F1
#
_cell.length_a   1.000
_cell.length_b   1.000
_cell.length_c   1.000
_cell.angle_alpha   90.00
_cell.angle_beta   90.00
_cell.angle_gamma   90.00
#
_symmetry.space_group_name_H-M   'P 1'
#
loop_
_entity.id
_entity.type
_entity.pdbx_description
1 polymer ?
#
loop_
_entity_poly.entity_id
_entity_poly.type
_entity_poly.pdbx_seq_one_letter_code
_entity_poly.pdbx_strand_id
1 'polypeptide(L)' 'MKKIVVAVSGGVDSVVLLDFLVRFFRNKNGQKWLEENLIVAHFEHGIRGKESQEDCEFVRRLAE' A
#
# COMPACT_ATOMS: atom_id res chain seq x y z
N MET A 1 18.38 5.69 -7.39
CA MET A 1 17.72 4.60 -6.63
C MET A 1 16.34 4.36 -7.23
N LYS A 2 15.87 3.10 -7.30
CA LYS A 2 14.56 2.77 -7.88
C LYS A 2 13.51 2.75 -6.77
N LYS A 3 12.51 3.63 -6.85
CA LYS A 3 11.32 3.58 -5.99
C LYS A 3 10.38 2.48 -6.49
N ILE A 4 9.64 1.87 -5.56
CA ILE A 4 8.64 0.86 -5.85
C ILE A 4 7.29 1.47 -5.51
N VAL A 5 6.40 1.53 -6.49
CA VAL A 5 5.01 1.92 -6.29
C VAL A 5 4.16 0.65 -6.33
N VAL A 6 3.46 0.36 -5.23
CA VAL A 6 2.54 -0.78 -5.12
C VAL A 6 1.11 -0.28 -5.18
N ALA A 7 0.34 -0.81 -6.12
CA ALA A 7 -1.09 -0.54 -6.22
C ALA A 7 -1.85 -1.34 -5.15
N VAL A 8 -2.60 -0.66 -4.29
CA VAL A 8 -3.37 -1.27 -3.21
C VAL A 8 -4.83 -0.86 -3.32
N SER A 9 -5.70 -1.81 -3.65
CA SER A 9 -7.14 -1.57 -3.84
C SER A 9 -7.93 -1.60 -2.54
N GLY A 10 -7.36 -2.15 -1.46
CA GLY A 10 -8.07 -2.46 -0.21
C GLY A 10 -8.57 -3.91 -0.15
N GLY A 11 -8.61 -4.61 -1.30
CA GLY A 11 -8.91 -6.04 -1.35
C GLY A 11 -7.76 -6.90 -0.82
N VAL A 12 -8.11 -8.11 -0.35
CA VAL A 12 -7.19 -9.05 0.32
C VAL A 12 -5.90 -9.31 -0.45
N ASP A 13 -5.97 -9.51 -1.77
CA ASP A 13 -4.79 -9.81 -2.59
C ASP A 13 -3.77 -8.67 -2.55
N SER A 14 -4.25 -7.44 -2.64
CA SER A 14 -3.41 -6.25 -2.62
C SER A 14 -2.84 -5.95 -1.23
N VAL A 15 -3.60 -6.28 -0.18
CA VAL A 15 -3.15 -6.14 1.21
C VAL A 15 -2.09 -7.20 1.55
N VAL A 16 -2.27 -8.45 1.10
CA VAL A 16 -1.27 -9.51 1.28
C VAL A 16 0.01 -9.19 0.51
N LEU A 17 -0.09 -8.65 -0.70
CA LEU A 17 1.07 -8.16 -1.45
C LEU A 17 1.81 -7.06 -0.67
N LEU A 18 1.09 -6.08 -0.11
CA LEU A 18 1.68 -5.02 0.71
C LEU A 18 2.40 -5.60 1.95
N ASP A 19 1.74 -6.47 2.71
CA ASP A 19 2.34 -7.12 3.90
C ASP A 19 3.64 -7.84 3.54
N PHE A 20 3.60 -8.64 2.46
CA PHE A 20 4.77 -9.36 1.98
C PHE A 20 5.93 -8.41 1.63
N LEU A 21 5.67 -7.35 0.86
CA LEU A 21 6.70 -6.40 0.44
C LEU A 21 7.30 -5.64 1.63
N VAL A 22 6.46 -5.21 2.59
CA VAL A 22 6.92 -4.55 3.82
C VAL A 22 7.86 -5.46 4.60
N ARG A 23 7.46 -6.71 4.85
CA ARG A 23 8.29 -7.68 5.59
C ARG A 23 9.58 -8.02 4.84
N PHE A 24 9.48 -8.22 3.53
CA PHE A 24 10.63 -8.55 2.68
C PHE A 24 11.67 -7.42 2.68
N PHE A 25 11.26 -6.19 2.38
CA PHE A 25 12.19 -5.05 2.27
C PHE A 25 12.68 -4.57 3.63
N ARG A 26 11.86 -4.63 4.69
CA ARG A 26 12.34 -4.38 6.06
C ARG A 26 13.48 -5.33 6.42
N ASN A 27 13.34 -6.63 6.12
CA ASN A 27 14.37 -7.63 6.42
C ASN A 27 15.61 -7.50 5.52
N LYS A 28 15.42 -7.21 4.22
CA LYS A 28 16.52 -7.17 3.24
C LYS A 28 17.30 -5.85 3.27
N ASN A 29 16.63 -4.72 3.50
CA ASN A 29 17.18 -3.39 3.30
C ASN A 29 17.08 -2.49 4.55
N GLY A 30 16.31 -2.90 5.57
CA GLY A 30 16.10 -2.13 6.78
C GLY A 30 14.94 -1.12 6.67
N GLN A 31 14.51 -0.62 7.84
CA GLN A 31 13.36 0.27 7.98
C GLN A 31 13.51 1.59 7.20
N LYS A 32 14.69 2.22 7.25
CA LYS A 32 14.95 3.48 6.53
C LYS A 32 14.79 3.34 5.02
N TRP A 33 15.28 2.23 4.45
CA TRP A 33 15.13 1.99 3.02
C TRP A 33 13.66 1.79 2.64
N LEU A 34 12.90 1.05 3.45
CA LEU A 34 11.47 0.82 3.26
C LEU A 34 10.71 2.15 3.17
N GLU A 35 10.90 3.04 4.15
CA GLU A 35 10.24 4.36 4.22
C GLU A 35 10.59 5.28 3.04
N GLU A 36 11.83 5.23 2.54
CA GLU A 36 12.27 6.09 1.43
C GLU A 36 11.88 5.56 0.04
N ASN A 37 11.58 4.25 -0.09
CA ASN A 37 11.51 3.58 -1.40
C ASN A 37 10.21 2.82 -1.68
N LEU A 38 9.39 2.46 -0.70
CA LEU A 38 8.10 1.80 -0.93
C LEU A 38 6.97 2.84 -0.84
N ILE A 39 6.23 3.02 -1.93
CA ILE A 39 5.09 3.95 -2.04
C ILE A 39 3.82 3.14 -2.25
N VAL A 40 2.84 3.33 -1.38
CA VAL A 40 1.49 2.77 -1.51
C VAL A 40 0.64 3.71 -2.37
N ALA A 41 0.00 3.17 -3.42
CA ALA A 41 -0.88 3.92 -4.30
C ALA A 41 -2.27 3.28 -4.35
N HIS A 42 -3.29 4.03 -3.94
CA HIS A 42 -4.70 3.68 -4.09
C HIS A 42 -5.34 4.55 -5.18
N PHE A 43 -6.29 4.00 -5.94
CA PHE A 43 -7.03 4.76 -6.94
C PHE A 43 -8.53 4.63 -6.71
N GLU A 44 -9.15 5.77 -6.41
CA GLU A 44 -10.58 5.89 -6.15
C GLU A 44 -11.34 6.07 -7.47
N HIS A 45 -12.14 5.09 -7.85
CA HIS A 45 -12.81 5.04 -9.15
C HIS A 45 -14.14 5.82 -9.20
N GLY A 46 -14.74 6.18 -8.07
CA GLY A 46 -15.97 6.96 -7.99
C GLY A 46 -17.27 6.19 -8.28
N ILE A 47 -17.21 4.86 -8.38
CA ILE A 47 -18.33 4.03 -8.86
C ILE A 47 -19.17 3.36 -7.76
N ARG A 48 -18.67 3.27 -6.52
CA ARG A 48 -19.36 2.61 -5.38
C ARG A 48 -19.77 3.56 -4.24
N GLY A 49 -19.69 4.87 -4.47
CA GLY A 49 -20.06 5.87 -3.45
C GLY A 49 -19.27 5.71 -2.15
N LYS A 50 -19.98 5.58 -1.03
CA LYS A 50 -19.40 5.54 0.33
C LYS A 50 -18.42 4.38 0.55
N GLU A 51 -18.71 3.21 0.01
CA GLU A 51 -17.85 2.01 0.13
C GLU A 51 -16.46 2.27 -0.47
N SER A 52 -16.41 2.96 -1.59
CA SER A 52 -15.14 3.30 -2.26
C SER A 52 -14.33 4.34 -1.44
N GLN A 53 -15.01 5.30 -0.80
CA GLN A 53 -14.36 6.23 0.12
C GLN A 53 -13.83 5.53 1.39
N GLU A 54 -14.55 4.52 1.88
CA GLU A 54 -14.11 3.70 3.00
C GLU A 54 -12.85 2.89 2.65
N ASP A 55 -12.74 2.39 1.41
CA ASP A 55 -11.53 1.75 0.90
C ASP A 55 -10.34 2.72 0.84
N CYS A 56 -10.55 3.97 0.42
CA CYS A 56 -9.50 5.00 0.46
C CYS A 56 -8.95 5.21 1.88
N GLU A 57 -9.86 5.40 2.85
CA GLU A 57 -9.49 5.60 4.24
C GLU A 57 -8.85 4.36 4.86
N PHE A 58 -9.30 3.16 4.47
CA PHE A 58 -8.68 1.90 4.88
C PHE A 58 -7.24 1.79 4.38
N VAL A 59 -7.00 2.03 3.08
CA VAL A 59 -5.65 1.94 2.51
C VAL A 59 -4.73 3.04 3.05
N ARG A 60 -5.27 4.24 3.32
CA ARG A 60 -4.51 5.31 3.99
C ARG A 60 -3.99 4.86 5.35
N ARG A 61 -4.85 4.28 6.20
CA ARG A 61 -4.46 3.76 7.52
C ARG A 61 -3.49 2.57 7.44
N LEU A 62 -3.59 1.75 6.40
CA LEU A 62 -2.64 0.65 6.17
C LEU A 62 -1.23 1.14 5.80
N ALA A 63 -1.12 2.37 5.29
CA ALA A 63 0.14 2.95 4.83
C ALA A 63 0.84 3.83 5.88
N GLU A 64 0.20 4.06 7.03
CA GLU A 64 0.79 4.74 8.21
C GLU A 64 1.64 3.78 9.06
#